data_AF-A0A940APB7-F1
#
_entry.id   AF-A0A940APB7-F1
#
_cell.length_a   1.000
_cell.length_b   1.000
_cell.length_c   1.000
_cell.angle_alpha   90.00
_cell.angle_beta   90.00
_cell.angle_gamma   90.00
#
_symmetry.space_group_name_H-M   'P 1'
#
loop_
_entity.id
_entity.type
_entity.pdbx_description
1 polymer ?
#
loop_
_entity_poly.entity_id
_entity_poly.type
_entity_poly.pdbx_seq_one_letter_code
_entity_poly.pdbx_strand_id
1 'polypeptide(L)'
;MGVFYYGVESFKKVYGPKGEPKECAYCHKTYQETYVKFNKWGHLDFIPLIPLGADYYHFCPVCFTGDKLVKGDKKAAKKLVKDKSEPTTKLVPRGINHKAEKTWDLVLDDKVSGETIPIQSGMKKSDYKQLKKNRFYKKIEEVEA
;
A
#
# COMPACT_ATOMS: atom_id res chain seq x y z
N MET A 1 -20.94 -22.10 31.59
CA MET A 1 -21.15 -20.91 30.73
C MET A 1 -19.93 -20.75 29.85
N GLY A 2 -20.04 -21.04 28.55
CA GLY A 2 -18.98 -20.70 27.59
C GLY A 2 -19.15 -19.25 27.18
N VAL A 3 -18.09 -18.45 27.30
CA VAL A 3 -18.04 -17.09 26.74
C VAL A 3 -17.54 -17.23 25.31
N PHE A 4 -18.38 -16.91 24.33
CA PHE A 4 -18.00 -16.89 22.92
C PHE A 4 -17.57 -15.48 22.54
N TYR A 5 -16.37 -15.33 21.96
CA TYR A 5 -15.87 -14.05 21.48
C TYR A 5 -16.17 -13.88 19.99
N TYR A 6 -17.08 -12.96 19.66
CA TYR A 6 -17.42 -12.58 18.30
C TYR A 6 -16.73 -11.28 17.91
N GLY A 7 -16.19 -11.22 16.69
CA GLY A 7 -15.57 -10.01 16.14
C GLY A 7 -15.32 -10.13 14.64
N VAL A 8 -14.70 -9.09 14.07
CA VAL A 8 -14.38 -9.02 12.64
C VAL A 8 -12.87 -8.89 12.47
N GLU A 9 -12.27 -9.82 11.74
CA GLU A 9 -10.86 -9.79 11.37
C GLU A 9 -10.72 -9.43 9.89
N SER A 10 -9.76 -8.57 9.58
CA SER A 10 -9.46 -8.19 8.19
C SER A 10 -8.12 -8.76 7.71
N PHE A 11 -8.17 -9.35 6.52
CA PHE A 11 -6.99 -9.88 5.83
C PHE A 11 -6.64 -9.00 4.65
N LYS A 12 -5.49 -8.32 4.75
CA LYS A 12 -4.93 -7.48 3.68
C LYS A 12 -4.17 -8.33 2.66
N LYS A 13 -4.49 -8.15 1.37
CA LYS A 13 -3.73 -8.69 0.24
C LYS A 13 -3.32 -7.57 -0.71
N VAL A 14 -2.01 -7.36 -0.86
CA VAL A 14 -1.43 -6.38 -1.77
C VAL A 14 -1.11 -7.06 -3.09
N TYR A 15 -1.59 -6.52 -4.21
CA TYR A 15 -1.43 -7.11 -5.53
C TYR A 15 -0.34 -6.45 -6.38
N GLY A 16 0.27 -5.38 -5.88
CA GLY A 16 1.32 -4.65 -6.58
C GLY A 16 0.79 -3.73 -7.69
N PRO A 17 1.69 -3.13 -8.49
CA PRO A 17 1.33 -2.24 -9.59
C PRO A 17 0.60 -3.02 -10.68
N LYS A 18 -0.57 -2.54 -11.13
CA LYS A 18 -1.38 -3.19 -12.16
C LYS A 18 -2.05 -2.16 -13.07
N GLY A 19 -2.30 -2.56 -14.32
CA GLY A 19 -3.00 -1.76 -15.32
C GLY A 19 -2.10 -0.81 -16.09
N GLU A 20 -2.71 0.15 -16.79
CA GLU A 20 -1.99 1.18 -17.55
C GLU A 20 -1.43 2.25 -16.62
N PRO A 21 -0.26 2.83 -16.95
CA PRO A 21 0.30 3.91 -16.17
C PRO A 21 -0.59 5.15 -16.27
N LYS A 22 -0.95 5.70 -15.11
CA LYS A 22 -1.76 6.92 -15.00
C LYS A 22 -0.97 8.00 -14.29
N GLU A 23 -1.23 9.24 -14.67
CA GLU A 23 -0.67 10.39 -13.96
C GLU A 23 -1.41 10.55 -12.63
N CYS A 24 -0.64 10.63 -11.54
CA CYS A 24 -1.20 10.90 -10.22
C CYS A 24 -1.49 12.40 -10.05
N ALA A 25 -2.72 12.75 -9.65
CA ALA A 25 -3.13 14.13 -9.38
C ALA A 25 -2.35 14.84 -8.24
N TYR A 26 -1.63 14.08 -7.40
CA TYR A 26 -0.90 14.64 -6.25
C TYR A 26 0.60 14.78 -6.49
N CYS A 27 1.23 13.82 -7.18
CA CYS A 27 2.67 13.85 -7.44
C CYS A 27 3.03 14.11 -8.90
N HIS A 28 2.04 14.22 -9.80
CA HIS A 28 2.19 14.45 -11.24
C HIS A 28 3.13 13.46 -11.92
N LYS A 29 3.34 12.28 -11.31
CA LYS A 29 4.14 11.22 -11.89
C LYS A 29 3.26 10.15 -12.49
N THR A 30 3.73 9.60 -13.59
CA THR A 30 3.02 8.58 -14.36
C THR A 30 3.50 7.20 -13.96
N TYR A 31 2.70 6.47 -13.17
CA TYR A 31 3.00 5.12 -12.71
C TYR A 31 1.77 4.22 -12.75
N GLN A 32 1.98 2.92 -12.72
CA GLN A 32 0.90 1.96 -12.51
C GLN A 32 0.36 2.08 -11.08
N GLU A 33 -0.96 2.10 -10.94
CA GLU A 33 -1.61 2.13 -9.64
C GLU A 33 -1.43 0.79 -8.91
N THR A 34 -1.25 0.85 -7.60
CA THR A 34 -1.18 -0.34 -6.77
C THR A 34 -2.54 -0.64 -6.16
N TYR A 35 -2.95 -1.92 -6.21
CA TYR A 35 -4.24 -2.36 -5.71
C TYR A 35 -4.10 -3.17 -4.42
N VAL A 36 -4.95 -2.89 -3.43
CA VAL A 36 -5.10 -3.68 -2.19
C VAL A 36 -6.52 -4.19 -2.06
N LYS A 37 -6.64 -5.43 -1.60
CA LYS A 37 -7.90 -6.00 -1.13
C LYS A 37 -7.85 -6.24 0.37
N PHE A 38 -8.87 -5.81 1.09
CA PHE A 38 -9.12 -6.17 2.49
C PHE A 38 -10.31 -7.12 2.52
N ASN A 39 -10.08 -8.38 2.87
CA ASN A 39 -11.16 -9.34 3.10
C ASN A 39 -11.59 -9.22 4.56
N LYS A 40 -12.88 -9.01 4.83
CA LYS A 40 -13.43 -8.99 6.18
C LYS A 40 -14.05 -10.33 6.49
N TRP A 41 -13.67 -10.92 7.61
CA TRP A 41 -14.15 -12.21 8.09
C TRP A 41 -14.69 -12.06 9.51
N GLY A 42 -15.93 -12.49 9.73
CA GLY A 42 -16.45 -12.68 11.08
C GLY A 42 -15.78 -13.88 11.71
N HIS A 43 -15.25 -13.71 12.91
CA HIS A 43 -14.64 -14.77 13.68
C HIS A 43 -15.51 -15.16 14.87
N LEU A 44 -15.40 -16.42 15.27
CA LEU A 44 -15.91 -16.94 16.53
C LEU A 44 -14.74 -17.65 17.21
N ASP A 45 -14.40 -17.22 18.42
CA ASP A 45 -13.24 -17.70 19.18
C ASP A 45 -11.93 -17.67 18.35
N PHE A 46 -11.67 -16.52 17.72
CA PHE A 46 -10.47 -16.27 16.88
C PHE A 46 -10.36 -17.11 15.60
N ILE A 47 -11.35 -17.94 15.28
CA ILE A 47 -11.40 -18.69 14.03
C ILE A 47 -12.24 -17.87 13.03
N PRO A 48 -11.66 -17.38 11.91
CA PRO A 48 -12.42 -16.66 10.89
C PRO A 48 -13.32 -17.66 10.13
N LEU A 49 -14.64 -17.57 10.35
CA LEU A 49 -15.61 -18.54 9.81
C LEU A 49 -16.47 -17.96 8.69
N ILE A 50 -16.87 -16.69 8.79
CA ILE A 50 -17.88 -16.10 7.90
C ILE A 50 -17.27 -14.97 7.06
N PRO A 51 -17.17 -15.09 5.73
CA PRO A 51 -16.70 -13.99 4.90
C PRO A 51 -17.77 -12.89 4.84
N LEU A 52 -17.52 -11.76 5.51
CA LEU A 52 -18.44 -10.62 5.59
C LEU A 52 -18.35 -9.71 4.36
N GLY A 53 -17.21 -9.70 3.67
CA GLY A 53 -17.07 -8.95 2.43
C GLY A 53 -15.64 -8.63 2.05
N ALA A 54 -15.50 -7.78 1.02
CA ALA A 54 -14.19 -7.29 0.61
C ALA A 54 -14.24 -5.82 0.17
N ASP A 55 -13.32 -5.06 0.75
CA ASP A 55 -13.02 -3.70 0.33
C ASP A 55 -11.80 -3.70 -0.58
N TYR A 56 -11.86 -2.88 -1.62
CA TYR A 56 -10.80 -2.73 -2.60
C TYR A 56 -10.35 -1.28 -2.57
N TYR A 57 -9.04 -1.07 -2.57
CA TYR A 57 -8.41 0.23 -2.60
C TYR A 57 -7.41 0.25 -3.75
N HIS A 58 -7.24 1.43 -4.33
CA HIS A 58 -6.15 1.72 -5.27
C HIS A 58 -5.37 2.89 -4.70
N PHE A 59 -4.06 2.91 -4.92
CA PHE A 59 -3.21 4.02 -4.47
C PHE A 59 -2.01 4.19 -5.38
N CYS A 60 -1.51 5.42 -5.45
CA CYS A 60 -0.27 5.73 -6.14
C CYS A 60 0.91 5.14 -5.36
N PRO A 61 1.81 4.37 -5.98
CA PRO A 61 2.93 3.75 -5.28
C PRO A 61 4.02 4.74 -4.82
N VAL A 62 3.97 6.00 -5.26
CA VAL A 62 4.95 7.04 -4.92
C VAL A 62 4.49 7.87 -3.71
N CYS A 63 3.30 8.48 -3.81
CA CYS A 63 2.76 9.33 -2.76
C CYS A 63 1.88 8.58 -1.75
N PHE A 64 1.48 7.35 -2.04
CA PHE A 64 0.55 6.53 -1.26
C PHE A 64 -0.86 7.10 -1.10
N THR A 65 -1.19 8.16 -1.83
CA THR A 65 -2.55 8.68 -1.89
C THR A 65 -3.41 7.78 -2.76
N GLY A 66 -4.63 7.49 -2.32
CA GLY A 66 -5.51 6.58 -3.00
C GLY A 66 -6.86 6.45 -2.32
N ASP A 67 -7.85 5.99 -3.08
CA ASP A 67 -9.23 5.95 -2.64
C ASP A 67 -9.79 4.53 -2.59
N LYS A 68 -10.86 4.39 -1.81
CA LYS A 68 -11.68 3.18 -1.78
C LYS A 68 -12.45 3.05 -3.09
N LEU A 69 -12.31 1.91 -3.76
CA LEU A 69 -13.00 1.64 -5.01
C LEU A 69 -14.50 1.42 -4.78
N VAL A 70 -15.32 2.13 -5.55
CA VAL A 70 -16.79 2.02 -5.54
C VAL A 70 -17.23 0.79 -6.34
N LYS A 71 -18.48 0.34 -6.18
CA LYS A 71 -19.00 -0.92 -6.78
C LYS A 71 -18.71 -1.06 -8.29
N GLY A 72 -18.73 0.02 -9.06
CA GLY A 72 -18.41 0.03 -10.50
C GLY A 72 -16.95 -0.34 -10.76
N ASP A 73 -16.02 0.39 -10.15
CA ASP A 73 -14.58 0.21 -10.34
C ASP A 73 -14.04 -1.07 -9.70
N LYS A 74 -14.74 -1.60 -8.67
CA LYS A 74 -14.44 -2.92 -8.09
C LYS A 74 -14.43 -4.04 -9.14
N LYS A 75 -15.30 -3.98 -10.16
CA LYS A 75 -15.33 -5.01 -11.22
C LYS A 75 -14.10 -4.90 -12.13
N ALA A 76 -13.70 -3.68 -12.49
CA ALA A 76 -12.51 -3.43 -13.30
C ALA A 76 -11.24 -3.84 -12.54
N ALA A 77 -11.09 -3.38 -11.29
CA ALA A 77 -9.96 -3.75 -10.43
C ALA A 77 -9.86 -5.27 -10.23
N LYS A 78 -10.99 -5.99 -10.07
CA LYS A 78 -10.99 -7.46 -9.98
C LYS A 78 -10.45 -8.15 -11.23
N LYS A 79 -10.67 -7.58 -12.43
CA LYS A 79 -10.10 -8.10 -13.67
C LYS A 79 -8.59 -7.83 -13.73
N LEU A 80 -8.18 -6.59 -13.44
CA LEU A 80 -6.77 -6.17 -13.44
C LEU A 80 -5.92 -6.93 -12.42
N VAL A 81 -6.48 -7.23 -11.25
CA VAL A 81 -5.79 -7.99 -10.20
C VAL A 81 -5.59 -9.47 -10.56
N LYS A 82 -6.47 -10.03 -11.41
CA LYS A 82 -6.30 -11.39 -11.93
C LYS A 82 -5.28 -11.46 -13.07
N ASP A 83 -5.01 -10.32 -13.71
CA ASP A 83 -4.01 -10.25 -14.74
C ASP A 83 -2.61 -10.45 -14.14
N LYS A 84 -1.89 -11.42 -14.69
CA LYS A 84 -0.53 -11.77 -14.28
C LYS A 84 0.53 -11.02 -15.07
N SER A 85 0.14 -10.04 -15.89
CA SER A 85 1.06 -9.11 -16.53
C SER A 85 2.11 -8.60 -15.55
N GLU A 86 3.36 -8.61 -16.01
CA GLU A 86 4.49 -8.09 -15.26
C GLU A 86 4.29 -6.57 -15.02
N PRO A 87 4.62 -6.07 -13.83
CA PRO A 87 4.53 -4.65 -13.56
C PRO A 87 5.57 -3.92 -14.42
N THR A 88 5.17 -2.82 -15.05
CA THR A 88 6.09 -1.97 -15.81
C THR A 88 6.96 -1.10 -14.91
N THR A 89 6.75 -1.17 -13.59
CA THR A 89 7.42 -0.34 -12.59
C THR A 89 7.80 -1.17 -11.38
N LYS A 90 9.02 -0.99 -10.86
CA LYS A 90 9.50 -1.72 -9.68
C LYS A 90 10.20 -0.77 -8.72
N LEU A 91 9.37 -0.15 -7.90
CA LEU A 91 9.77 0.85 -6.92
C LEU A 91 10.36 0.19 -5.67
N VAL A 92 11.57 0.57 -5.29
CA VAL A 92 12.28 0.07 -4.12
C VAL A 92 12.69 1.24 -3.22
N PRO A 93 12.28 1.25 -1.94
CA PRO A 93 12.65 2.32 -1.02
C PRO A 93 14.11 2.19 -0.58
N ARG A 94 14.87 3.28 -0.77
CA ARG A 94 16.27 3.40 -0.35
C ARG A 94 16.45 4.61 0.56
N GLY A 95 17.28 4.44 1.58
CA GLY A 95 17.70 5.55 2.45
C GLY A 95 19.09 6.03 2.06
N ILE A 96 19.25 7.33 1.88
CA ILE A 96 20.55 7.98 1.68
C ILE A 96 20.93 8.65 2.99
N ASN A 97 22.16 8.40 3.47
CA ASN A 97 22.66 8.95 4.72
C ASN A 97 23.74 10.00 4.43
N HIS A 98 23.47 11.24 4.81
CA HIS A 98 24.42 12.34 4.69
C HIS A 98 25.17 12.49 6.01
N LYS A 99 26.35 11.84 6.08
CA LYS A 99 27.16 11.79 7.32
C LYS A 99 27.57 13.17 7.84
N ALA A 100 27.83 14.11 6.95
CA ALA A 100 28.26 15.47 7.30
C ALA A 100 27.19 16.22 8.12
N GLU A 101 25.94 16.10 7.71
CA GLU A 101 24.81 16.83 8.30
C GLU A 101 24.00 15.98 9.30
N LYS A 102 24.34 14.69 9.43
CA LYS A 102 23.59 13.69 10.22
C LYS A 102 22.13 13.56 9.77
N THR A 103 21.84 13.84 8.51
CA THR A 103 20.51 13.79 7.90
C THR A 103 20.33 12.52 7.06
N TRP A 104 19.06 12.14 6.89
CA TRP A 104 18.63 10.99 6.10
C TRP A 104 17.60 11.42 5.07
N ASP A 105 17.79 10.96 3.84
CA ASP A 105 16.81 11.13 2.78
C ASP A 105 16.17 9.78 2.46
N LEU A 106 14.88 9.81 2.16
CA LEU A 106 14.15 8.67 1.64
C LEU A 106 13.89 8.89 0.15
N VAL A 107 14.36 7.95 -0.66
CA VAL A 107 14.14 7.92 -2.09
C VAL A 107 13.46 6.62 -2.51
N LEU A 108 12.73 6.66 -3.62
CA LEU A 108 12.24 5.48 -4.34
C LEU A 108 13.04 5.32 -5.62
N ASP A 109 13.77 4.21 -5.73
CA ASP A 109 14.44 3.84 -6.96
C ASP A 109 13.47 2.97 -7.79
N ASP A 110 13.16 3.42 -9.01
CA ASP A 110 12.48 2.57 -9.98
C ASP A 110 13.51 1.71 -10.74
N LYS A 111 13.46 0.40 -10.52
CA LYS A 111 14.40 -0.52 -11.16
C LYS A 111 14.16 -0.73 -12.66
N VAL A 112 13.00 -0.31 -13.18
CA VAL A 112 12.68 -0.46 -14.61
C VAL A 112 13.14 0.77 -15.39
N SER A 113 12.76 1.97 -14.96
CA SER A 113 13.17 3.22 -15.61
C SER A 113 14.57 3.71 -15.20
N GLY A 114 15.10 3.25 -14.06
CA GLY A 114 16.35 3.74 -13.49
C GLY A 114 16.23 5.10 -12.80
N GLU A 115 15.02 5.65 -12.67
CA GLU A 115 14.79 6.94 -12.04
C GLU A 115 14.81 6.83 -10.51
N THR A 116 15.47 7.81 -9.87
CA THR A 116 15.41 8.00 -8.41
C THR A 116 14.46 9.14 -8.07
N ILE A 117 13.42 8.82 -7.30
CA ILE A 117 12.39 9.76 -6.88
C ILE A 117 12.65 10.18 -5.43
N PRO A 118 12.93 11.47 -5.15
CA PRO A 118 12.99 11.95 -3.78
C PRO A 118 11.59 11.96 -3.16
N ILE A 119 11.41 11.30 -2.02
CA ILE A 119 10.18 11.40 -1.22
C ILE A 119 10.30 12.53 -0.21
N GLN A 120 11.36 12.49 0.60
CA GLN A 120 11.58 13.45 1.66
C GLN A 120 13.07 13.48 2.00
N SER A 121 13.60 14.68 2.19
CA SER A 121 15.01 14.92 2.48
C SER A 121 15.21 15.60 3.83
N GLY A 122 16.45 15.55 4.35
CA GLY A 122 16.85 16.30 5.53
C GLY A 122 16.29 15.78 6.85
N MET A 123 15.81 14.54 6.90
CA MET A 123 15.16 14.00 8.10
C MET A 123 16.17 13.47 9.13
N LYS A 124 15.76 13.45 10.41
CA LYS A 124 16.50 12.69 11.43
C LYS A 124 16.35 11.19 11.18
N LYS A 125 17.32 10.41 11.67
CA LYS A 125 17.31 8.94 11.58
C LYS A 125 16.05 8.30 12.20
N SER A 126 15.51 8.86 13.28
CA SER A 126 14.26 8.43 13.92
C SER A 126 13.09 8.55 12.96
N ASP A 127 12.99 9.71 12.32
CA ASP A 127 11.86 10.10 11.49
C ASP A 127 11.90 9.31 10.18
N TYR A 128 13.09 9.12 9.60
CA TYR A 128 13.30 8.19 8.48
C TYR A 128 12.83 6.77 8.81
N LYS A 129 13.19 6.23 9.98
CA LYS A 129 12.78 4.86 10.38
C LYS A 129 11.26 4.78 10.55
N GLN A 130 10.63 5.76 11.18
CA GLN A 130 9.19 5.80 11.36
C GLN A 130 8.46 5.92 10.02
N LEU A 131 8.91 6.83 9.14
CA LEU A 131 8.28 7.06 7.85
C LEU A 131 8.44 5.85 6.92
N LYS A 132 9.63 5.24 6.90
CA LYS A 132 9.86 3.98 6.20
C LYS A 132 8.93 2.88 6.73
N LYS A 133 8.81 2.73 8.06
CA LYS A 133 7.91 1.77 8.68
C LYS A 133 6.47 2.04 8.26
N ASN A 134 5.97 3.25 8.44
CA ASN A 134 4.58 3.64 8.17
C ASN A 134 4.16 3.47 6.71
N ARG A 135 5.03 3.81 5.76
CA ARG A 135 4.71 3.73 4.32
C ARG A 135 4.87 2.32 3.73
N PHE A 136 5.93 1.60 4.09
CA PHE A 136 6.29 0.36 3.39
C PHE A 136 6.09 -0.92 4.21
N TYR A 137 6.07 -0.83 5.54
CA TYR A 137 6.08 -2.01 6.41
C TYR A 137 4.89 -2.09 7.38
N LYS A 138 4.27 -0.97 7.75
CA LYS A 138 3.15 -0.99 8.70
C LYS A 138 1.95 -1.60 7.97
N LYS A 139 1.45 -2.69 8.54
CA LYS A 139 0.01 -3.00 8.44
C LYS A 139 -0.69 -1.71 8.83
N ILE A 140 -1.47 -1.13 7.94
CA ILE A 140 -2.42 -0.08 8.30
C ILE A 140 -3.31 -0.79 9.32
N GLU A 141 -3.09 -0.51 10.60
CA GLU A 141 -3.98 -0.94 11.67
C GLU A 141 -5.33 -0.33 11.32
N GLU A 142 -6.34 -1.17 11.16
CA GLU A 142 -7.69 -0.69 10.92
C GLU A 142 -8.05 0.28 12.03
N VAL A 143 -8.46 1.49 11.63
CA VAL A 143 -9.12 2.41 12.55
C VAL A 143 -10.42 1.73 12.92
N GLU A 144 -10.48 1.20 14.14
CA GLU A 144 -11.73 0.84 14.80
C GLU A 144 -12.62 2.09 14.78
N ALA A 145 -13.76 1.97 14.10
CA ALA A 145 -14.84 2.95 14.10
C ALA A 145 -16.06 2.30 14.77
#